data_AF-A0A7W1YVU5-F1
#
_entry.id   AF-A0A7W1YVU5-F1
#
_cell.length_a   1.000
_cell.length_b   1.000
_cell.length_c   1.000
_cell.angle_alpha   90.00
_cell.angle_beta   90.00
_cell.angle_gamma   90.00
#
_symmetry.space_group_name_H-M   'P 1'
#
loop_
_entity.id
_entity.type
_entity.pdbx_description
1 polymer ?
#
loop_
_entity_poly.entity_id
_entity_poly.type
_entity_poly.pdbx_seq_one_letter_code
_entity_poly.pdbx_strand_id
1 'polypeptide(L)'
;MHITIAERLKPFSHEPGIQFILPGSCLRFTCYPALLRVHDLSQTPPKLLTDVTLNVTGPLTDFTVQQDLEKARIYIWGHSPKGFLRYAIHAVADAPKQFLIKIEKKPEDFGMSYPNETADPYSPKPTERLSLGSHKNQDWTLLQRHNDMHAILPLWFRLGQLTPHFQNQTCEGSLHLLKECQQLINTHNTTALVPALTLLLQAGFEPGLSPRLSDESNLGLRLPPVTSQASPLILLSEGAALIRSCFIATHSNHISILPALPPEFHCGRLIQVHLPNLGILDMEWSKKLIRRIHFQALTTANVSFQFQKDITRFRLNGCFVETIQRSAHLPIEKGNSYFFDRF
;
A
#
# COMPACT_ATOMS: atom_id res chain seq x y z
N MET A 1 -7.86 24.60 -6.38
CA MET A 1 -7.49 23.58 -7.39
C MET A 1 -7.55 22.21 -6.72
N HIS A 2 -8.16 21.19 -7.32
CA HIS A 2 -8.30 19.85 -6.73
C HIS A 2 -7.47 18.83 -7.55
N ILE A 3 -6.47 18.20 -6.93
CA ILE A 3 -5.62 17.18 -7.58
C ILE A 3 -6.32 15.83 -7.41
N THR A 4 -6.71 15.19 -8.52
CA THR A 4 -7.39 13.88 -8.48
C THR A 4 -6.48 12.74 -8.93
N ILE A 5 -6.63 11.59 -8.29
CA ILE A 5 -6.14 10.30 -8.80
C ILE A 5 -7.37 9.54 -9.31
N ALA A 6 -7.40 9.27 -10.61
CA ALA A 6 -8.49 8.52 -11.24
C ALA A 6 -8.34 7.00 -11.05
N GLU A 7 -7.11 6.53 -10.85
CA GLU A 7 -6.78 5.12 -10.68
C GLU A 7 -7.35 4.56 -9.37
N ARG A 8 -8.13 3.49 -9.48
CA ARG A 8 -8.63 2.72 -8.33
C ARG A 8 -7.68 1.58 -8.05
N LEU A 9 -7.34 1.37 -6.78
CA LEU A 9 -6.40 0.34 -6.35
C LEU A 9 -7.18 -0.96 -6.09
N LYS A 10 -7.29 -1.78 -7.12
CA LYS A 10 -8.08 -3.02 -7.18
C LYS A 10 -7.31 -4.15 -7.90
N PRO A 11 -6.14 -4.58 -7.38
CA PRO A 11 -5.40 -5.66 -7.99
C PRO A 11 -6.22 -6.95 -7.97
N PHE A 12 -6.07 -7.75 -9.02
CA PHE A 12 -6.78 -9.01 -9.18
C PHE A 12 -5.88 -10.11 -9.71
N SER A 13 -6.32 -11.35 -9.59
CA SER A 13 -5.72 -12.50 -10.24
C SER A 13 -6.79 -13.49 -10.64
N HIS A 14 -6.52 -14.23 -11.71
CA HIS A 14 -7.34 -15.35 -12.17
C HIS A 14 -6.81 -16.70 -11.69
N GLU A 15 -5.66 -16.73 -11.01
CA GLU A 15 -4.99 -17.97 -10.61
C GLU A 15 -5.61 -18.56 -9.33
N PRO A 16 -6.08 -19.81 -9.34
CA PRO A 16 -6.44 -20.54 -8.13
C PRO A 16 -5.25 -20.65 -7.18
N GLY A 17 -5.48 -20.42 -5.90
CA GLY A 17 -4.44 -20.45 -4.87
C GLY A 17 -3.73 -19.12 -4.67
N ILE A 18 -4.13 -18.05 -5.37
CA ILE A 18 -3.62 -16.71 -5.10
C ILE A 18 -3.86 -16.34 -3.62
N GLN A 19 -2.86 -15.72 -3.01
CA GLN A 19 -2.93 -15.22 -1.65
C GLN A 19 -3.19 -13.72 -1.67
N PHE A 20 -4.12 -13.24 -0.85
CA PHE A 20 -4.26 -11.81 -0.59
C PHE A 20 -4.40 -11.57 0.91
N ILE A 21 -3.82 -10.47 1.37
CA ILE A 21 -4.09 -9.94 2.70
C ILE A 21 -5.47 -9.31 2.71
N LEU A 22 -6.28 -9.63 3.71
CA LEU A 22 -7.57 -8.97 3.92
C LEU A 22 -7.30 -7.60 4.57
N PRO A 23 -7.54 -6.47 3.88
CA PRO A 23 -7.21 -5.16 4.43
C PRO A 23 -8.00 -4.88 5.71
N GLY A 24 -7.37 -4.22 6.69
CA GLY A 24 -7.95 -4.00 8.03
C GLY A 24 -7.80 -5.18 8.99
N SER A 25 -7.09 -6.25 8.60
CA SER A 25 -6.92 -7.46 9.42
C SER A 25 -5.48 -7.96 9.42
N CYS A 26 -5.19 -8.97 10.25
CA CYS A 26 -3.94 -9.74 10.17
C CYS A 26 -4.10 -11.06 9.39
N LEU A 27 -5.14 -11.17 8.57
CA LEU A 27 -5.51 -12.41 7.89
C LEU A 27 -5.03 -12.44 6.45
N ARG A 28 -4.50 -13.60 6.05
CA ARG A 28 -4.23 -13.96 4.65
C ARG A 28 -5.24 -14.99 4.19
N PHE A 29 -5.81 -14.76 3.02
CA PHE A 29 -6.68 -15.70 2.34
C PHE A 29 -5.96 -16.31 1.15
N THR A 30 -5.81 -17.64 1.15
CA THR A 30 -5.48 -18.40 -0.06
C THR A 30 -6.79 -18.81 -0.72
N CYS A 31 -7.02 -18.33 -1.94
CA CYS A 31 -8.33 -18.38 -2.57
C CYS A 31 -8.37 -19.41 -3.71
N TYR A 32 -9.17 -20.46 -3.55
CA TYR A 32 -9.49 -21.43 -4.59
C TYR A 32 -10.98 -21.34 -4.95
N PRO A 33 -11.40 -21.85 -6.13
CA PRO A 33 -12.80 -21.87 -6.53
C PRO A 33 -13.80 -22.46 -5.51
N ALA A 34 -13.39 -23.49 -4.78
CA ALA A 34 -14.23 -24.23 -3.84
C ALA A 34 -13.71 -24.21 -2.38
N LEU A 35 -12.64 -23.47 -2.10
CA LEU A 35 -11.97 -23.47 -0.79
C LEU A 35 -11.33 -22.10 -0.52
N LEU A 36 -11.55 -21.57 0.68
CA LEU A 36 -10.76 -20.47 1.23
C LEU A 36 -9.96 -20.98 2.41
N ARG A 37 -8.65 -20.80 2.36
CA ARG A 37 -7.78 -21.11 3.51
C ARG A 37 -7.36 -19.83 4.20
N VAL A 38 -7.61 -19.75 5.49
CA VAL A 38 -7.41 -18.53 6.28
C VAL A 38 -6.25 -18.72 7.25
N HIS A 39 -5.23 -17.87 7.11
CA HIS A 39 -4.08 -17.85 8.02
C HIS A 39 -4.01 -16.54 8.80
N ASP A 40 -3.59 -16.63 10.05
CA ASP A 40 -3.21 -15.51 10.91
C ASP A 40 -1.71 -15.22 10.74
N LEU A 41 -1.38 -13.99 10.32
CA LEU A 41 -0.02 -13.49 10.11
C LEU A 41 0.48 -12.63 11.27
N SER A 42 -0.15 -12.69 12.44
CA SER A 42 0.38 -12.02 13.64
C SER A 42 1.70 -12.63 14.16
N GLN A 43 2.09 -13.80 13.65
CA GLN A 43 3.29 -14.55 14.04
C GLN A 43 3.88 -15.28 12.82
N THR A 44 5.11 -15.79 12.95
CA THR A 44 5.79 -16.62 11.94
C THR A 44 6.15 -17.99 12.53
N PRO A 45 5.88 -19.11 11.84
CA PRO A 45 5.15 -19.22 10.59
C PRO A 45 3.67 -18.82 10.74
N PRO A 46 2.99 -18.44 9.64
CA PRO A 46 1.57 -18.13 9.68
C PRO A 46 0.74 -19.28 10.25
N LYS A 47 -0.17 -18.98 11.17
CA LYS A 47 -1.02 -19.99 11.82
C LYS A 47 -2.29 -20.21 11.00
N LEU A 48 -2.57 -21.44 10.57
CA LEU A 48 -3.86 -21.81 9.98
C LEU A 48 -4.98 -21.62 11.02
N LEU A 49 -5.98 -20.79 10.70
CA LEU A 49 -7.15 -20.58 11.56
C LEU A 49 -8.30 -21.50 11.18
N THR A 50 -8.64 -21.55 9.89
CA THR A 50 -9.77 -22.31 9.39
C THR A 50 -9.69 -22.49 7.88
N ASP A 51 -10.42 -23.49 7.38
CA ASP A 51 -10.73 -23.70 5.98
C ASP A 51 -12.24 -23.49 5.80
N VAL A 52 -12.63 -22.58 4.89
CA VAL A 52 -14.02 -22.36 4.51
C VAL A 52 -14.29 -23.10 3.22
N THR A 53 -15.07 -24.17 3.31
CA THR A 53 -15.47 -24.96 2.14
C THR A 53 -16.67 -24.30 1.47
N LEU A 54 -16.56 -24.13 0.15
CA LEU A 54 -17.62 -23.60 -0.70
C LEU A 54 -18.20 -24.76 -1.50
N ASN A 55 -19.42 -25.16 -1.17
CA ASN A 55 -20.14 -26.19 -1.90
C ASN A 55 -20.64 -25.58 -3.20
N VAL A 56 -19.82 -25.67 -4.25
CA VAL A 56 -20.15 -25.20 -5.60
C VAL A 56 -19.81 -26.29 -6.61
N THR A 57 -20.72 -26.54 -7.55
CA THR A 57 -20.43 -27.50 -8.64
C THR A 57 -19.33 -26.93 -9.55
N GLY A 58 -18.21 -27.64 -9.68
CA GLY A 58 -17.07 -27.21 -10.48
C GLY A 58 -17.02 -27.79 -11.91
N PRO A 59 -16.07 -27.33 -12.75
CA PRO A 59 -15.11 -26.25 -12.50
C PRO A 59 -15.74 -24.85 -12.59
N LEU A 60 -15.16 -23.84 -11.92
CA LEU A 60 -15.55 -22.44 -12.10
C LEU A 60 -14.75 -21.84 -13.26
N THR A 61 -15.43 -21.31 -14.27
CA THR A 61 -14.81 -20.48 -15.32
C THR A 61 -14.74 -19.02 -14.89
N ASP A 62 -13.78 -18.27 -15.43
CA ASP A 62 -13.55 -16.85 -15.10
C ASP A 62 -13.38 -16.60 -13.59
N PHE A 63 -12.83 -17.59 -12.88
CA PHE A 63 -12.49 -17.45 -11.47
C PHE A 63 -11.57 -16.25 -11.31
N THR A 64 -11.97 -15.31 -10.47
CA THR A 64 -11.21 -14.09 -10.24
C THR A 64 -11.28 -13.72 -8.77
N VAL A 65 -10.12 -13.35 -8.24
CA VAL A 65 -9.95 -12.82 -6.89
C VAL A 65 -9.42 -11.41 -7.02
N GLN A 66 -10.08 -10.43 -6.42
CA GLN A 66 -9.69 -9.02 -6.47
C GLN A 66 -9.60 -8.44 -5.06
N GLN A 67 -8.47 -7.85 -4.72
CA GLN A 67 -8.30 -7.09 -3.50
C GLN A 67 -8.71 -5.63 -3.74
N ASP A 68 -9.89 -5.23 -3.25
CA ASP A 68 -10.41 -3.87 -3.39
C ASP A 68 -9.90 -3.00 -2.24
N LEU A 69 -8.73 -2.37 -2.43
CA LEU A 69 -8.07 -1.52 -1.43
C LEU A 69 -8.79 -0.19 -1.17
N GLU A 70 -9.73 0.19 -2.03
CA GLU A 70 -10.62 1.33 -1.80
C GLU A 70 -11.64 1.03 -0.71
N LYS A 71 -12.14 -0.21 -0.71
CA LYS A 71 -13.24 -0.67 0.15
C LYS A 71 -12.80 -1.67 1.22
N ALA A 72 -11.49 -1.87 1.36
CA ALA A 72 -10.86 -2.79 2.32
C ALA A 72 -11.50 -4.19 2.34
N ARG A 73 -11.58 -4.84 1.17
CA ARG A 73 -12.21 -6.16 1.03
C ARG A 73 -11.58 -7.00 -0.07
N ILE A 74 -11.81 -8.31 -0.02
CA ILE A 74 -11.47 -9.23 -1.11
C ILE A 74 -12.76 -9.65 -1.79
N TYR A 75 -12.83 -9.50 -3.10
CA TYR A 75 -13.91 -10.00 -3.94
C TYR A 75 -13.50 -11.31 -4.60
N ILE A 76 -14.44 -12.24 -4.67
CA ILE A 76 -14.27 -13.48 -5.41
C ILE A 76 -15.51 -13.71 -6.26
N TRP A 77 -15.30 -14.05 -7.52
CA TRP A 77 -16.39 -14.41 -8.44
C TRP A 77 -15.95 -15.42 -9.49
N GLY A 78 -16.94 -16.02 -10.14
CA GLY A 78 -16.75 -16.94 -11.25
C GLY A 78 -18.09 -17.53 -11.72
N HIS A 79 -18.05 -18.30 -12.79
CA HIS A 79 -19.20 -18.98 -13.36
C HIS A 79 -19.10 -20.48 -13.10
N SER A 80 -20.06 -21.02 -12.35
CA SER A 80 -20.27 -22.46 -12.25
C SER A 80 -21.22 -22.94 -13.35
N PRO A 81 -21.29 -24.25 -13.63
CA PRO A 81 -22.30 -24.82 -14.53
C PRO A 81 -23.74 -24.48 -14.12
N LYS A 82 -23.99 -24.19 -12.84
CA LYS A 82 -25.31 -23.86 -12.30
C LYS A 82 -25.56 -22.36 -12.09
N GLY A 83 -24.64 -21.51 -12.55
CA GLY A 83 -24.80 -20.06 -12.52
C GLY A 83 -23.63 -19.30 -11.92
N PHE A 84 -23.81 -17.98 -11.82
CA PHE A 84 -22.78 -17.05 -11.37
C PHE A 84 -22.68 -16.98 -9.84
N LEU A 85 -21.46 -17.08 -9.32
CA LEU A 85 -21.13 -16.91 -7.91
C LEU A 85 -20.36 -15.61 -7.72
N ARG A 86 -20.73 -14.82 -6.70
CA ARG A 86 -19.98 -13.65 -6.28
C ARG A 86 -20.20 -13.36 -4.80
N TYR A 87 -19.10 -13.14 -4.08
CA TYR A 87 -19.12 -12.77 -2.68
C TYR A 87 -17.93 -11.88 -2.32
N ALA A 88 -18.05 -11.17 -1.21
CA ALA A 88 -17.02 -10.30 -0.66
C ALA A 88 -16.61 -10.77 0.74
N ILE A 89 -15.31 -10.75 1.01
CA ILE A 89 -14.72 -11.01 2.32
C ILE A 89 -14.33 -9.67 2.92
N HIS A 90 -14.79 -9.42 4.15
CA HIS A 90 -14.52 -8.19 4.90
C HIS A 90 -13.86 -8.53 6.23
N ALA A 91 -12.92 -7.69 6.68
CA ALA A 91 -12.49 -7.71 8.07
C ALA A 91 -13.62 -7.23 8.97
N VAL A 92 -13.67 -7.71 10.22
CA VAL A 92 -14.60 -7.20 11.23
C VAL A 92 -13.98 -5.98 11.91
N ALA A 93 -14.79 -4.93 12.14
CA ALA A 93 -14.35 -3.74 12.86
C ALA A 93 -13.84 -4.10 14.26
N ASP A 94 -12.69 -3.54 14.66
CA ASP A 94 -12.05 -3.74 15.97
C ASP A 94 -11.69 -5.20 16.33
N ALA A 95 -11.81 -6.14 15.39
CA ALA A 95 -11.47 -7.55 15.56
C ALA A 95 -10.57 -8.03 14.40
N PRO A 96 -9.26 -7.74 14.42
CA PRO A 96 -8.35 -7.96 13.28
C PRO A 96 -8.11 -9.43 12.91
N LYS A 97 -8.59 -10.38 13.72
CA LYS A 97 -8.53 -11.83 13.48
C LYS A 97 -9.87 -12.42 13.02
N GLN A 98 -10.90 -11.60 12.90
CA GLN A 98 -12.23 -12.01 12.48
C GLN A 98 -12.55 -11.44 11.10
N PHE A 99 -13.39 -12.17 10.37
CA PHE A 99 -13.84 -11.79 9.05
C PHE A 99 -15.28 -12.23 8.85
N LEU A 100 -15.94 -11.63 7.86
CA LEU A 100 -17.27 -12.03 7.43
C LEU A 100 -17.30 -12.17 5.92
N ILE A 101 -18.22 -13.01 5.43
CA ILE A 101 -18.43 -13.24 4.00
C ILE A 101 -19.83 -12.78 3.61
N LYS A 102 -19.91 -11.78 2.73
CA LYS A 102 -21.17 -11.29 2.16
C LYS A 102 -21.39 -11.89 0.79
N ILE A 103 -22.38 -12.78 0.68
CA ILE A 103 -22.79 -13.37 -0.59
C ILE A 103 -23.64 -12.35 -1.35
N GLU A 104 -23.20 -11.97 -2.55
CA GLU A 104 -23.92 -11.01 -3.40
C GLU A 104 -24.76 -11.74 -4.47
N LYS A 105 -24.22 -12.82 -5.04
CA LYS A 105 -24.89 -13.71 -5.99
C LYS A 105 -24.43 -15.15 -5.76
N LYS A 106 -25.34 -16.11 -5.89
CA LYS A 106 -25.01 -17.53 -5.75
C LYS A 106 -25.88 -18.40 -6.66
N PRO A 107 -25.37 -19.55 -7.16
CA PRO A 107 -26.20 -20.59 -7.73
C PRO A 107 -27.05 -21.29 -6.66
N GLU A 108 -28.07 -22.04 -7.07
CA GLU A 108 -29.03 -22.69 -6.16
C GLU A 108 -28.38 -23.70 -5.22
N ASP A 109 -27.36 -24.42 -5.71
CA ASP A 109 -26.65 -25.45 -4.95
C ASP A 109 -25.53 -24.90 -4.07
N PHE A 110 -25.35 -23.57 -4.03
CA PHE A 110 -24.30 -22.96 -3.25
C PHE A 110 -24.54 -23.11 -1.75
N GLY A 111 -23.63 -23.80 -1.09
CA GLY A 111 -23.51 -23.87 0.37
C GLY A 111 -22.16 -23.38 0.85
N MET A 112 -22.07 -22.97 2.11
CA MET A 112 -20.82 -22.52 2.73
C MET A 112 -20.77 -22.99 4.19
N SER A 113 -19.65 -23.60 4.58
CA SER A 113 -19.41 -24.06 5.95
C SER A 113 -18.76 -22.97 6.80
N TYR A 114 -19.42 -21.82 6.96
CA TYR A 114 -18.95 -20.75 7.84
C TYR A 114 -20.13 -19.96 8.41
N PRO A 115 -20.18 -19.71 9.72
CA PRO A 115 -21.25 -18.94 10.31
C PRO A 115 -21.24 -17.52 9.73
N ASN A 116 -22.36 -17.10 9.15
CA ASN A 116 -22.57 -15.70 8.81
C ASN A 116 -22.85 -14.93 10.10
N GLU A 117 -21.81 -14.41 10.73
CA GLU A 117 -21.96 -13.55 11.89
C GLU A 117 -22.45 -12.16 11.47
N THR A 118 -23.42 -11.62 12.21
CA THR A 118 -23.85 -10.23 12.11
C THR A 118 -22.83 -9.35 12.81
N ALA A 119 -21.77 -8.98 12.09
CA ALA A 119 -20.76 -8.05 12.55
C ALA A 119 -20.61 -6.88 11.58
N ASP A 120 -20.15 -5.74 12.10
CA ASP A 120 -19.89 -4.57 11.27
C ASP A 120 -18.59 -4.74 10.49
N PRO A 121 -18.60 -4.55 9.15
CA PRO A 121 -17.39 -4.63 8.36
C PRO A 121 -16.47 -3.45 8.69
N TYR A 122 -15.17 -3.72 8.71
CA TYR A 122 -14.16 -2.68 8.75
C TYR A 122 -14.36 -1.69 7.59
N SER A 123 -14.39 -0.40 7.92
CA SER A 123 -14.49 0.69 6.96
C SER A 123 -13.18 1.48 6.96
N PRO A 124 -12.46 1.53 5.83
CA PRO A 124 -11.18 2.22 5.77
C PRO A 124 -11.39 3.72 5.88
N LYS A 125 -10.58 4.39 6.71
CA LYS A 125 -10.52 5.86 6.71
C LYS A 125 -9.89 6.35 5.40
N PRO A 126 -10.21 7.58 4.94
CA PRO A 126 -9.42 8.23 3.91
C PRO A 126 -7.95 8.27 4.33
N THR A 127 -7.05 7.78 3.48
CA THR A 127 -5.61 7.85 3.71
C THR A 127 -4.92 8.47 2.50
N GLU A 128 -3.62 8.71 2.65
CA GLU A 128 -2.77 9.22 1.60
C GLU A 128 -2.81 8.28 0.37
N ARG A 129 -2.80 8.84 -0.85
CA ARG A 129 -2.80 8.04 -2.08
C ARG A 129 -1.62 8.39 -2.96
N LEU A 130 -0.84 7.38 -3.32
CA LEU A 130 0.25 7.45 -4.26
C LEU A 130 -0.22 7.01 -5.65
N SER A 131 0.22 7.70 -6.69
CA SER A 131 0.15 7.23 -8.08
C SER A 131 1.48 7.55 -8.77
N LEU A 132 2.04 6.59 -9.49
CA LEU A 132 3.31 6.72 -10.21
C LEU A 132 3.12 6.74 -11.73
N GLY A 133 1.93 7.14 -12.19
CA GLY A 133 1.62 7.28 -13.62
C GLY A 133 1.44 5.96 -14.38
N SER A 134 1.21 4.84 -13.67
CA SER A 134 0.80 3.60 -14.31
C SER A 134 -0.70 3.64 -14.64
N HIS A 135 -1.05 3.16 -15.83
CA HIS A 135 -2.44 3.00 -16.27
C HIS A 135 -2.73 1.55 -16.69
N LYS A 136 -1.83 0.63 -16.35
CA LYS A 136 -1.95 -0.78 -16.70
C LYS A 136 -3.02 -1.45 -15.84
N ASN A 137 -3.59 -2.54 -16.36
CA ASN A 137 -4.42 -3.42 -15.55
C ASN A 137 -3.60 -3.96 -14.37
N GLN A 138 -4.22 -3.99 -13.19
CA GLN A 138 -3.58 -4.47 -11.96
C GLN A 138 -3.70 -6.00 -11.82
N ASP A 139 -3.42 -6.72 -12.90
CA ASP A 139 -3.33 -8.19 -12.90
C ASP A 139 -2.06 -8.60 -12.18
N TRP A 140 -2.21 -9.21 -11.01
CA TRP A 140 -1.11 -9.49 -10.11
C TRP A 140 -0.07 -10.43 -10.72
N THR A 141 -0.51 -11.41 -11.50
CA THR A 141 0.37 -12.37 -12.16
C THR A 141 1.27 -11.66 -13.17
N LEU A 142 0.73 -10.68 -13.91
CA LEU A 142 1.51 -9.86 -14.84
C LEU A 142 2.40 -8.85 -14.13
N LEU A 143 1.89 -8.19 -13.08
CA LEU A 143 2.66 -7.22 -12.29
C LEU A 143 3.92 -7.84 -11.70
N GLN A 144 3.79 -9.04 -11.11
CA GLN A 144 4.90 -9.76 -10.50
C GLN A 144 5.90 -10.24 -11.55
N ARG A 145 5.45 -10.79 -12.69
CA ARG A 145 6.34 -11.22 -13.77
C ARG A 145 7.17 -10.07 -14.35
N HIS A 146 6.60 -8.88 -14.44
CA HIS A 146 7.29 -7.71 -15.00
C HIS A 146 8.07 -6.90 -13.95
N ASN A 147 7.94 -7.21 -12.66
CA ASN A 147 8.47 -6.39 -11.56
C ASN A 147 8.13 -4.88 -11.72
N ASP A 148 6.88 -4.58 -12.09
CA ASP A 148 6.46 -3.21 -12.39
C ASP A 148 6.28 -2.37 -11.12
N MET A 149 7.36 -1.70 -10.68
CA MET A 149 7.34 -0.90 -9.45
C MET A 149 6.37 0.30 -9.52
N HIS A 150 6.10 0.85 -10.70
CA HIS A 150 5.14 1.94 -10.86
C HIS A 150 3.72 1.49 -10.51
N ALA A 151 3.38 0.24 -10.79
CA ALA A 151 2.10 -0.36 -10.43
C ALA A 151 2.10 -0.97 -9.02
N ILE A 152 3.21 -1.58 -8.58
CA ILE A 152 3.26 -2.31 -7.30
C ILE A 152 3.36 -1.38 -6.09
N LEU A 153 4.19 -0.33 -6.14
CA LEU A 153 4.39 0.53 -4.96
C LEU A 153 3.12 1.27 -4.50
N PRO A 154 2.24 1.80 -5.38
CA PRO A 154 0.95 2.34 -4.96
C PRO A 154 0.07 1.33 -4.22
N LEU A 155 0.08 0.08 -4.67
CA LEU A 155 -0.68 -1.02 -4.05
C LEU A 155 -0.13 -1.37 -2.67
N TRP A 156 1.19 -1.54 -2.57
CA TRP A 156 1.86 -1.78 -1.30
C TRP A 156 1.65 -0.62 -0.33
N PHE A 157 1.85 0.62 -0.79
CA PHE A 157 1.66 1.80 0.03
C PHE A 157 0.25 1.84 0.65
N ARG A 158 -0.79 1.65 -0.16
CA ARG A 158 -2.18 1.64 0.33
C ARG A 158 -2.47 0.44 1.22
N LEU A 159 -2.02 -0.77 0.85
CA LEU A 159 -2.25 -1.96 1.67
C LEU A 159 -1.56 -1.84 3.04
N GLY A 160 -0.34 -1.31 3.08
CA GLY A 160 0.39 -1.07 4.33
C GLY A 160 -0.30 -0.08 5.26
N GLN A 161 -0.93 0.97 4.72
CA GLN A 161 -1.76 1.90 5.49
C GLN A 161 -3.03 1.26 6.07
N LEU A 162 -3.54 0.19 5.47
CA LEU A 162 -4.73 -0.55 5.92
C LEU A 162 -4.38 -1.74 6.82
N THR A 163 -3.10 -2.08 6.95
CA THR A 163 -2.64 -3.23 7.73
C THR A 163 -2.45 -2.80 9.19
N PRO A 164 -2.84 -3.61 10.19
CA PRO A 164 -2.56 -3.31 11.59
C PRO A 164 -1.06 -3.08 11.82
N HIS A 165 -0.72 -2.10 12.66
CA HIS A 165 0.66 -1.82 12.97
C HIS A 165 1.18 -2.78 14.03
N PHE A 166 2.32 -3.41 13.75
CA PHE A 166 3.04 -4.28 14.68
C PHE A 166 4.35 -3.61 15.07
N GLN A 167 4.70 -3.68 16.34
CA GLN A 167 5.97 -3.14 16.82
C GLN A 167 7.12 -4.01 16.32
N ASN A 168 8.11 -3.37 15.71
CA ASN A 168 9.33 -4.03 15.31
C ASN A 168 10.35 -4.00 16.46
N GLN A 169 10.68 -5.16 17.02
CA GLN A 169 11.72 -5.27 18.06
C GLN A 169 13.08 -5.71 17.49
N THR A 170 13.12 -6.32 16.30
CA THR A 170 14.30 -7.04 15.81
C THR A 170 14.41 -7.03 14.27
N CYS A 171 15.65 -7.03 13.76
CA CYS A 171 15.90 -7.07 12.31
C CYS A 171 15.94 -8.51 11.79
N GLU A 172 14.78 -9.11 11.53
CA GLU A 172 14.68 -10.54 11.21
C GLU A 172 14.29 -10.81 9.76
N GLY A 173 14.88 -11.85 9.16
CA GLY A 173 14.50 -12.30 7.83
C GLY A 173 14.53 -11.19 6.77
N SER A 174 13.50 -11.15 5.93
CA SER A 174 13.30 -10.12 4.90
C SER A 174 13.21 -8.68 5.43
N LEU A 175 12.98 -8.44 6.73
CA LEU A 175 13.05 -7.09 7.30
C LEU A 175 14.47 -6.50 7.19
N HIS A 176 15.49 -7.35 7.06
CA HIS A 176 16.85 -6.90 6.79
C HIS A 176 16.93 -6.10 5.48
N LEU A 177 16.34 -6.61 4.41
CA LEU A 177 16.32 -5.95 3.09
C LEU A 177 15.54 -4.63 3.13
N LEU A 178 14.51 -4.53 3.97
CA LEU A 178 13.81 -3.29 4.21
C LEU A 178 14.72 -2.23 4.88
N LYS A 179 15.56 -2.65 5.84
CA LYS A 179 16.54 -1.74 6.45
C LYS A 179 17.62 -1.29 5.46
N GLU A 180 18.04 -2.16 4.55
CA GLU A 180 18.96 -1.78 3.47
C GLU A 180 18.33 -0.69 2.58
N CYS A 181 17.06 -0.85 2.19
CA CYS A 181 16.33 0.19 1.47
C CYS A 181 16.29 1.52 2.25
N GLN A 182 16.06 1.47 3.57
CA GLN A 182 16.05 2.66 4.42
C GLN A 182 17.43 3.33 4.47
N GLN A 183 18.51 2.56 4.52
CA GLN A 183 19.87 3.09 4.48
C GLN A 183 20.17 3.79 3.16
N LEU A 184 19.69 3.25 2.03
CA LEU A 184 19.83 3.89 0.72
C LEU A 184 19.12 5.25 0.67
N ILE A 185 17.93 5.36 1.27
CA ILE A 185 17.21 6.64 1.41
C ILE A 185 18.02 7.62 2.27
N ASN A 186 18.49 7.18 3.44
CA ASN A 186 19.24 8.02 4.38
C ASN A 186 20.59 8.50 3.82
N THR A 187 21.20 7.71 2.94
CA THR A 187 22.46 8.05 2.25
C THR A 187 22.23 8.73 0.89
N HIS A 188 20.97 9.02 0.54
CA HIS A 188 20.54 9.61 -0.74
C HIS A 188 21.00 8.82 -1.99
N ASN A 189 21.22 7.50 -1.88
CA ASN A 189 21.56 6.64 -3.01
C ASN A 189 20.29 6.16 -3.73
N THR A 190 19.64 7.09 -4.41
CA THR A 190 18.34 6.86 -5.08
C THR A 190 18.42 5.93 -6.29
N THR A 191 19.60 5.81 -6.92
CA THR A 191 19.83 4.91 -8.06
C THR A 191 19.83 3.43 -7.69
N ALA A 192 20.26 3.09 -6.47
CA ALA A 192 20.26 1.70 -5.99
C ALA A 192 18.92 1.29 -5.35
N LEU A 193 18.02 2.25 -5.12
CA LEU A 193 16.82 2.03 -4.31
C LEU A 193 15.79 1.12 -5.00
N VAL A 194 15.49 1.33 -6.28
CA VAL A 194 14.53 0.48 -7.02
C VAL A 194 15.03 -0.97 -7.17
N PRO A 195 16.31 -1.23 -7.50
CA PRO A 195 16.87 -2.58 -7.45
C PRO A 195 16.72 -3.24 -6.06
N ALA A 196 17.01 -2.51 -4.98
CA ALA A 196 16.87 -3.04 -3.62
C ALA A 196 15.41 -3.34 -3.25
N LEU A 197 14.47 -2.44 -3.61
CA LEU A 197 13.04 -2.66 -3.44
C LEU A 197 12.53 -3.88 -4.22
N THR A 198 13.09 -4.11 -5.41
CA THR A 198 12.74 -5.28 -6.23
C THR A 198 13.19 -6.58 -5.56
N LEU A 199 14.42 -6.62 -5.04
CA LEU A 199 14.93 -7.76 -4.27
C LEU A 199 14.09 -8.02 -3.02
N LEU A 200 13.78 -6.95 -2.28
CA LEU A 200 12.89 -7.01 -1.11
C LEU A 200 11.51 -7.55 -1.49
N LEU A 201 10.94 -7.14 -2.63
CA LEU A 201 9.65 -7.66 -3.08
C LEU A 201 9.72 -9.16 -3.35
N GLN A 202 10.75 -9.61 -4.07
CA GLN A 202 10.92 -11.02 -4.43
C GLN A 202 11.14 -11.92 -3.21
N ALA A 203 11.94 -11.45 -2.25
CA ALA A 203 12.25 -12.18 -1.03
C ALA A 203 11.11 -12.12 -0.01
N GLY A 204 10.58 -10.92 0.22
CA GLY A 204 9.67 -10.58 1.31
C GLY A 204 8.20 -10.78 1.00
N PHE A 205 7.82 -11.07 -0.25
CA PHE A 205 6.42 -11.21 -0.62
C PHE A 205 6.17 -12.39 -1.55
N GLU A 206 5.11 -13.12 -1.23
CA GLU A 206 4.40 -14.02 -2.15
C GLU A 206 3.49 -13.21 -3.09
N PRO A 207 2.84 -13.85 -4.07
CA PRO A 207 1.77 -13.22 -4.84
C PRO A 207 0.70 -12.54 -3.94
N GLY A 208 0.07 -11.49 -4.48
CA GLY A 208 -0.89 -10.60 -3.84
C GLY A 208 -0.39 -9.77 -2.66
N LEU A 209 0.92 -9.45 -2.63
CA LEU A 209 1.58 -8.76 -1.51
C LEU A 209 1.37 -9.47 -0.17
N SER A 210 1.30 -10.80 -0.19
CA SER A 210 1.30 -11.62 1.02
C SER A 210 2.73 -11.65 1.59
N PRO A 211 3.02 -11.05 2.76
CA PRO A 211 4.39 -10.91 3.22
C PRO A 211 4.90 -12.20 3.87
N ARG A 212 6.21 -12.41 3.79
CA ARG A 212 6.96 -13.51 4.40
C ARG A 212 8.34 -13.04 4.86
N LEU A 213 8.85 -13.64 5.94
CA LEU A 213 10.16 -13.31 6.50
C LEU A 213 11.27 -14.29 6.07
N SER A 214 10.87 -15.48 5.64
CA SER A 214 11.73 -16.58 5.17
C SER A 214 11.88 -16.56 3.65
N ASP A 215 13.04 -16.99 3.15
CA ASP A 215 13.28 -17.23 1.71
C ASP A 215 12.63 -18.55 1.25
N GLU A 216 11.30 -18.59 1.25
CA GLU A 216 10.53 -19.77 0.86
C GLU A 216 10.59 -20.04 -0.65
N SER A 217 10.96 -19.04 -1.44
CA SER A 217 11.21 -19.18 -2.88
C SER A 217 12.61 -19.71 -3.21
N ASN A 218 13.46 -19.96 -2.20
CA ASN A 218 14.82 -20.47 -2.38
C ASN A 218 15.64 -19.62 -3.37
N LEU A 219 15.54 -18.29 -3.25
CA LEU A 219 16.31 -17.35 -4.05
C LEU A 219 17.82 -17.39 -3.73
N GLY A 220 18.21 -18.09 -2.66
CA GLY A 220 19.59 -18.22 -2.23
C GLY A 220 20.04 -17.07 -1.33
N LEU A 221 19.09 -16.39 -0.69
CA LEU A 221 19.37 -15.23 0.16
C LEU A 221 19.79 -15.67 1.56
N ARG A 222 20.86 -15.08 2.07
CA ARG A 222 21.33 -15.29 3.45
C ARG A 222 20.69 -14.27 4.37
N LEU A 223 19.46 -14.55 4.80
CA LEU A 223 18.69 -13.66 5.69
C LEU A 223 18.95 -13.99 7.17
N PRO A 224 18.85 -12.99 8.08
CA PRO A 224 18.88 -13.25 9.51
C PRO A 224 17.79 -14.24 9.95
N PRO A 225 18.01 -15.04 11.01
CA PRO A 225 17.02 -15.98 11.51
C PRO A 225 15.74 -15.26 11.95
N VAL A 226 14.61 -15.95 11.85
CA VAL A 226 13.29 -15.43 12.19
C VAL A 226 12.80 -16.10 13.48
N THR A 227 12.41 -15.29 14.45
CA THR A 227 11.80 -15.74 15.70
C THR A 227 10.31 -15.99 15.50
N SER A 228 9.73 -16.85 16.34
CA SER A 228 8.32 -17.21 16.20
C SER A 228 7.34 -16.06 16.50
N GLN A 229 7.82 -15.02 17.18
CA GLN A 229 7.01 -13.87 17.58
C GLN A 229 6.97 -12.76 16.51
N ALA A 230 7.80 -12.83 15.47
CA ALA A 230 7.82 -11.83 14.42
C ALA A 230 6.62 -11.94 13.49
N SER A 231 5.96 -10.81 13.23
CA SER A 231 4.89 -10.73 12.23
C SER A 231 5.44 -10.29 10.88
N PRO A 232 5.20 -11.03 9.78
CA PRO A 232 5.57 -10.58 8.44
C PRO A 232 4.81 -9.32 8.00
N LEU A 233 3.67 -8.99 8.64
CA LEU A 233 2.87 -7.80 8.32
C LEU A 233 3.63 -6.49 8.56
N ILE A 234 4.70 -6.52 9.36
CA ILE A 234 5.63 -5.38 9.53
C ILE A 234 6.17 -4.93 8.16
N LEU A 235 6.43 -5.85 7.22
CA LEU A 235 6.88 -5.50 5.87
C LEU A 235 5.87 -4.62 5.13
N LEU A 236 4.57 -4.81 5.35
CA LEU A 236 3.54 -3.97 4.76
C LEU A 236 3.53 -2.58 5.40
N SER A 237 3.45 -2.48 6.73
CA SER A 237 3.33 -1.19 7.41
C SER A 237 4.62 -0.35 7.32
N GLU A 238 5.78 -0.94 7.60
CA GLU A 238 7.07 -0.27 7.50
C GLU A 238 7.46 -0.01 6.04
N GLY A 239 7.10 -0.91 5.14
CA GLY A 239 7.24 -0.69 3.70
C GLY A 239 6.47 0.53 3.21
N ALA A 240 5.23 0.72 3.66
CA ALA A 240 4.47 1.92 3.33
C ALA A 240 5.11 3.20 3.88
N ALA A 241 5.66 3.17 5.11
CA ALA A 241 6.40 4.30 5.68
C ALA A 241 7.67 4.61 4.88
N LEU A 242 8.42 3.57 4.48
CA LEU A 242 9.61 3.69 3.64
C LEU A 242 9.27 4.28 2.26
N ILE A 243 8.23 3.76 1.59
CA ILE A 243 7.75 4.28 0.30
C ILE A 243 7.39 5.76 0.45
N ARG A 244 6.64 6.12 1.51
CA ARG A 244 6.28 7.51 1.80
C ARG A 244 7.52 8.40 1.91
N SER A 245 8.55 7.94 2.61
CA SER A 245 9.79 8.70 2.85
C SER A 245 10.57 9.03 1.58
N CYS A 246 10.36 8.30 0.48
CA CYS A 246 10.92 8.63 -0.83
C CYS A 246 10.38 9.96 -1.38
N PHE A 247 9.11 10.25 -1.08
CA PHE A 247 8.38 11.38 -1.66
C PHE A 247 8.22 12.53 -0.67
N ILE A 248 8.07 12.25 0.62
CA ILE A 248 7.91 13.28 1.63
C ILE A 248 8.51 12.87 2.96
N ALA A 249 9.26 13.79 3.57
CA ALA A 249 9.74 13.66 4.94
C ALA A 249 9.27 14.86 5.77
N THR A 250 8.94 14.61 7.03
CA THR A 250 8.47 15.63 7.96
C THR A 250 9.21 15.52 9.28
N HIS A 251 9.80 16.62 9.73
CA HIS A 251 10.40 16.72 11.05
C HIS A 251 10.02 18.06 11.69
N SER A 252 9.20 18.01 12.75
CA SER A 252 8.64 19.22 13.37
C SER A 252 7.93 20.09 12.31
N ASN A 253 8.34 21.35 12.14
CA ASN A 253 7.79 22.26 11.13
C ASN A 253 8.59 22.27 9.82
N HIS A 254 9.41 21.25 9.58
CA HIS A 254 10.17 21.10 8.34
C HIS A 254 9.57 20.01 7.47
N ILE A 255 9.31 20.33 6.20
CA ILE A 255 8.73 19.44 5.20
C ILE A 255 9.71 19.35 4.03
N SER A 256 10.28 18.17 3.80
CA SER A 256 11.13 17.91 2.63
C SER A 256 10.30 17.28 1.51
N ILE A 257 10.31 17.91 0.34
CA ILE A 257 9.56 17.50 -0.84
C ILE A 257 10.47 16.73 -1.79
N LEU A 258 10.07 15.50 -2.12
CA LEU A 258 10.81 14.56 -2.96
C LEU A 258 12.27 14.34 -2.51
N PRO A 259 12.52 14.08 -1.20
CA PRO A 259 13.88 14.06 -0.64
C PRO A 259 14.74 12.89 -1.17
N ALA A 260 14.11 11.81 -1.62
CA ALA A 260 14.80 10.61 -2.10
C ALA A 260 14.05 9.95 -3.27
N LEU A 261 13.58 10.77 -4.24
CA LEU A 261 12.86 10.28 -5.42
C LEU A 261 13.75 9.37 -6.30
N PRO A 262 13.41 8.10 -6.50
CA PRO A 262 14.10 7.23 -7.44
C PRO A 262 14.05 7.76 -8.88
N PRO A 263 15.13 7.60 -9.66
CA PRO A 263 15.18 8.09 -11.03
C PRO A 263 14.15 7.44 -11.96
N GLU A 264 13.63 6.27 -11.63
CA GLU A 264 12.60 5.56 -12.40
C GLU A 264 11.22 6.26 -12.30
N PHE A 265 10.97 7.03 -11.24
CA PHE A 265 9.67 7.66 -10.98
C PHE A 265 9.61 9.07 -11.57
N HIS A 266 9.59 9.13 -12.90
CA HIS A 266 9.59 10.38 -13.68
C HIS A 266 8.40 11.31 -13.38
N CYS A 267 7.24 10.76 -13.04
CA CYS A 267 6.05 11.52 -12.71
C CYS A 267 5.18 10.78 -11.70
N GLY A 268 4.32 11.54 -11.01
CA GLY A 268 3.36 10.96 -10.09
C GLY A 268 2.64 12.01 -9.27
N ARG A 269 1.78 11.51 -8.39
CA ARG A 269 0.97 12.29 -7.45
C ARG A 269 1.00 11.61 -6.09
N LEU A 270 1.08 12.40 -5.04
CA LEU A 270 0.83 11.96 -3.68
C LEU A 270 -0.18 12.95 -3.06
N ILE A 271 -1.37 12.46 -2.73
CA ILE A 271 -2.47 13.29 -2.26
C ILE A 271 -2.93 12.86 -0.87
N GLN A 272 -3.60 13.77 -0.17
CA GLN A 272 -4.14 13.57 1.18
C GLN A 272 -3.04 13.21 2.19
N VAL A 273 -1.84 13.73 1.99
CA VAL A 273 -0.71 13.50 2.88
C VAL A 273 -0.97 14.21 4.19
N HIS A 274 -1.04 13.45 5.28
CA HIS A 274 -1.23 14.03 6.60
C HIS A 274 0.12 14.43 7.17
N LEU A 275 0.29 15.73 7.43
CA LEU A 275 1.49 16.28 8.06
C LEU A 275 1.15 16.55 9.52
N PRO A 276 1.65 15.73 10.47
CA PRO A 276 1.27 15.83 11.88
C PRO A 276 1.41 17.27 12.39
N ASN A 277 0.36 17.79 13.02
CA ASN A 277 0.29 19.14 13.59
C ASN A 277 0.48 20.31 12.61
N LEU A 278 0.52 20.07 11.29
CA LEU A 278 0.68 21.14 10.29
C LEU A 278 -0.53 21.25 9.37
N GLY A 279 -0.93 20.15 8.72
CA GLY A 279 -1.94 20.22 7.69
C GLY A 279 -2.05 19.00 6.79
N ILE A 280 -2.76 19.18 5.68
CA ILE A 280 -2.92 18.19 4.62
C ILE A 280 -2.22 18.71 3.37
N LEU A 281 -1.44 17.86 2.70
CA LEU A 281 -0.69 18.19 1.51
C LEU A 281 -1.07 17.28 0.34
N ASP A 282 -1.30 17.90 -0.81
CA ASP A 282 -1.36 17.23 -2.11
C ASP A 282 -0.20 17.73 -2.97
N MET A 283 0.46 16.83 -3.69
CA MET A 283 1.53 17.18 -4.61
C MET A 283 1.53 16.37 -5.90
N GLU A 284 2.07 16.99 -6.95
CA GLU A 284 2.27 16.40 -8.26
C GLU A 284 3.69 16.73 -8.76
N TRP A 285 4.37 15.75 -9.35
CA TRP A 285 5.67 15.95 -9.99
C TRP A 285 5.67 15.38 -11.41
N SER A 286 6.55 15.95 -12.25
CA SER A 286 6.79 15.45 -13.60
C SER A 286 8.18 15.82 -14.08
N LYS A 287 8.76 14.95 -14.91
CA LYS A 287 10.19 15.02 -15.29
C LYS A 287 11.10 15.08 -14.05
N LYS A 288 10.75 14.31 -13.00
CA LYS A 288 11.45 14.22 -11.72
C LYS A 288 11.51 15.52 -10.91
N LEU A 289 10.71 16.53 -11.26
CA LEU A 289 10.64 17.80 -10.53
C LEU A 289 9.23 18.04 -10.01
N ILE A 290 9.12 18.59 -8.80
CA ILE A 290 7.84 19.06 -8.25
C ILE A 290 7.21 20.09 -9.19
N ARG A 291 5.90 19.98 -9.40
CA ARG A 291 5.13 20.86 -10.29
C ARG A 291 4.12 21.69 -9.55
N ARG A 292 3.39 21.06 -8.64
CA ARG A 292 2.28 21.67 -7.91
C ARG A 292 2.21 21.11 -6.50
N ILE A 293 1.98 21.99 -5.54
CA ILE A 293 1.63 21.63 -4.17
C ILE A 293 0.36 22.38 -3.79
N HIS A 294 -0.57 21.68 -3.17
CA HIS A 294 -1.69 22.28 -2.46
C HIS A 294 -1.55 21.87 -0.99
N PHE A 295 -1.37 22.87 -0.13
CA PHE A 295 -1.23 22.66 1.30
C PHE A 295 -2.36 23.36 2.05
N GLN A 296 -3.13 22.61 2.82
CA GLN A 296 -4.19 23.11 3.69
C GLN A 296 -3.69 23.10 5.13
N ALA A 297 -3.53 24.30 5.71
CA ALA A 297 -3.03 24.46 7.07
C ALA A 297 -4.11 24.14 8.10
N LEU A 298 -3.80 23.24 9.05
CA LEU A 298 -4.66 22.92 10.19
C LEU A 298 -4.23 23.63 11.47
N THR A 299 -3.04 24.25 11.46
CA THR A 299 -2.46 25.02 12.55
C THR A 299 -1.77 26.28 12.02
N THR A 300 -1.56 27.25 12.91
CA THR A 300 -0.75 28.44 12.62
C THR A 300 0.68 28.15 13.07
N ALA A 301 1.65 28.28 12.16
CA ALA A 301 3.05 27.95 12.41
C ALA A 301 3.96 28.64 11.40
N ASN A 302 5.27 28.69 11.66
CA ASN A 302 6.26 28.97 10.63
C ASN A 302 6.79 27.64 10.11
N VAL A 303 6.59 27.38 8.81
CA VAL A 303 6.90 26.10 8.17
C VAL A 303 8.01 26.27 7.15
N SER A 304 8.98 25.37 7.20
CA SER A 304 10.09 25.30 6.26
C SER A 304 9.81 24.22 5.22
N PHE A 305 9.63 24.62 3.97
CA PHE A 305 9.52 23.71 2.83
C PHE A 305 10.88 23.58 2.16
N GLN A 306 11.45 22.39 2.19
CA GLN A 306 12.69 22.06 1.49
C GLN A 306 12.37 21.41 0.15
N PHE A 307 12.91 21.99 -0.92
CA PHE A 307 12.73 21.54 -2.29
C PHE A 307 14.01 20.91 -2.85
N GLN A 308 13.88 20.37 -4.05
CA GLN A 308 14.98 19.77 -4.82
C GLN A 308 16.01 20.85 -5.22
N LYS A 309 17.25 20.43 -5.54
CA LYS A 309 18.39 21.36 -5.69
C LYS A 309 18.22 22.45 -6.76
N ASP A 310 17.42 22.18 -7.78
CA ASP A 310 17.29 23.04 -8.96
C ASP A 310 16.18 24.09 -8.84
N ILE A 311 15.47 24.12 -7.71
CA ILE A 311 14.34 25.03 -7.49
C ILE A 311 14.85 26.25 -6.74
N THR A 312 14.83 27.39 -7.42
CA THR A 312 15.30 28.69 -6.88
C THR A 312 14.15 29.64 -6.54
N ARG A 313 12.98 29.41 -7.14
CA ARG A 313 11.77 30.22 -6.92
C ARG A 313 10.52 29.39 -7.23
N PHE A 314 9.38 29.84 -6.73
CA PHE A 314 8.07 29.30 -7.10
C PHE A 314 7.03 30.40 -6.94
N ARG A 315 5.81 30.15 -7.43
CA ARG A 315 4.67 31.02 -7.22
C ARG A 315 3.80 30.47 -6.09
N LEU A 316 3.57 31.28 -5.06
CA LEU A 316 2.69 31.03 -3.93
C LEU A 316 1.46 31.93 -4.03
N ASN A 317 0.27 31.33 -4.17
CA ASN A 317 -1.00 32.07 -4.24
C ASN A 317 -1.00 33.25 -5.23
N GLY A 318 -0.28 33.11 -6.36
CA GLY A 318 -0.16 34.13 -7.40
C GLY A 318 1.11 34.99 -7.33
N CYS A 319 1.82 35.02 -6.19
CA CYS A 319 3.02 35.83 -5.99
C CYS A 319 4.30 34.99 -6.04
N PHE A 320 5.38 35.52 -6.62
CA PHE A 320 6.65 34.80 -6.63
C PHE A 320 7.36 34.88 -5.27
N VAL A 321 7.94 33.76 -4.85
CA VAL A 321 8.72 33.60 -3.64
C VAL A 321 10.05 32.94 -4.02
N GLU A 322 11.15 33.47 -3.49
CA GLU A 322 12.48 32.89 -3.66
C GLU A 322 12.76 31.84 -2.59
N THR A 323 13.56 30.84 -2.92
CA THR A 323 14.08 29.87 -1.94
C THR A 323 15.48 30.26 -1.51
N ILE A 324 15.77 30.18 -0.21
CA ILE A 324 17.11 30.36 0.34
C ILE A 324 17.65 28.99 0.69
N GLN A 325 18.79 28.60 0.11
CA GLN A 325 19.40 27.27 0.32
C GLN A 325 18.39 26.11 0.11
N ARG A 326 17.58 26.20 -0.94
CA ARG A 326 16.51 25.23 -1.29
C ARG A 326 15.34 25.18 -0.32
N SER A 327 15.29 26.09 0.66
CA SER A 327 14.24 26.15 1.65
C SER A 327 13.43 27.44 1.50
N ALA A 328 12.12 27.34 1.69
CA ALA A 328 11.23 28.47 1.83
C ALA A 328 10.61 28.44 3.24
N HIS A 329 10.79 29.51 4.00
CA HIS A 329 10.20 29.68 5.32
C HIS A 329 8.93 30.50 5.18
N LEU A 330 7.79 29.87 5.41
CA LEU A 330 6.49 30.45 5.17
C LEU A 330 5.69 30.49 6.48
N PRO A 331 5.23 31.67 6.93
CA PRO A 331 4.19 31.72 7.94
C PRO A 331 2.91 31.15 7.34
N ILE A 332 2.36 30.13 8.01
CA ILE A 332 1.07 29.54 7.68
C ILE A 332 0.06 29.90 8.76
N GLU A 333 -1.19 30.07 8.36
CA GLU A 333 -2.32 30.38 9.22
C GLU A 333 -3.35 29.26 9.13
N LYS A 334 -3.85 28.83 10.29
CA LYS A 334 -4.87 27.79 10.39
C LYS A 334 -6.09 28.13 9.51
N GLY A 335 -6.53 27.16 8.71
CA GLY A 335 -7.70 27.26 7.85
C GLY A 335 -7.40 27.77 6.44
N ASN A 336 -6.20 28.31 6.19
CA ASN A 336 -5.83 28.81 4.88
C ASN A 336 -5.29 27.71 3.97
N SER A 337 -5.46 27.92 2.66
CA SER A 337 -4.91 27.10 1.58
C SER A 337 -3.75 27.82 0.90
N TYR A 338 -2.68 27.07 0.66
CA TYR A 338 -1.45 27.52 0.04
C TYR A 338 -1.22 26.74 -1.25
N PHE A 339 -1.21 27.44 -2.38
CA PHE A 339 -1.01 26.87 -3.71
C PHE A 339 0.37 27.25 -4.22
N PHE A 340 1.19 26.24 -4.44
CA PHE A 340 2.54 26.36 -4.98
C PHE A 340 2.54 25.84 -6.41
N ASP A 341 3.03 26.64 -7.36
CA ASP A 341 3.26 26.20 -8.73
C ASP A 341 4.40 27.01 -9.37
N ARG A 342 4.66 26.77 -10.67
CA ARG A 342 5.73 27.47 -11.42
C ARG A 342 7.10 27.45 -10.70
N PHE A 343 7.45 26.27 -10.18
CA PHE A 343 8.76 25.94 -9.64
C PHE A 343 9.88 26.06 -10.68
#